data_AF-A0A7V0Z0F5-F1
#
_entry.id   AF-A0A7V0Z0F5-F1
#
_cell.length_a   1.000
_cell.length_b   1.000
_cell.length_c   1.000
_cell.angle_alpha   90.00
_cell.angle_beta   90.00
_cell.angle_gamma   90.00
#
_symmetry.space_group_name_H-M   'P 1'
#
loop_
_entity.id
_entity.type
_entity.pdbx_description
1 polymer ?
#
loop_
_entity_poly.entity_id
_entity_poly.type
_entity_poly.pdbx_seq_one_letter_code
_entity_poly.pdbx_strand_id
1 'polypeptide(L)'
;MNSMLWSPTFHKRELDSKGFEGYCEMNGDSKFLNSSNGFTLIEIIMVIVILSIVSAITIYFLASSVKNYVMMVNQQNLLDEGRLALERMCRDIRDAQSITFPPSGNSENRIVFQRSHPTFGDLANETLSFRLNGTTLEKVKSSPNGIHPLASHVSTFSVTRGPSGNEEITLSLTLSLITGERVTLQTKVYPKNLPRNSMYKNFFTHWQEEISS
;
A
#
# COMPACT_ATOMS: atom_id res chain seq x y z
N MET A 1 22.39 -25.66 -38.50
CA MET A 1 22.29 -24.25 -38.07
C MET A 1 23.66 -23.84 -37.56
N ASN A 2 24.39 -23.06 -38.36
CA ASN A 2 25.79 -22.69 -38.12
C ASN A 2 25.89 -21.59 -37.07
N SER A 3 26.69 -21.82 -36.02
CA SER A 3 27.13 -20.82 -35.05
C SER A 3 28.38 -20.11 -35.58
N MET A 4 28.25 -18.86 -36.00
CA MET A 4 29.37 -17.98 -36.34
C MET A 4 29.96 -17.37 -35.06
N LEU A 5 31.17 -17.80 -34.72
CA LEU A 5 32.02 -17.21 -33.70
C LEU A 5 32.74 -16.00 -34.31
N TRP A 6 32.65 -14.84 -33.65
CA TRP A 6 33.37 -13.62 -34.03
C TRP A 6 34.51 -13.40 -33.04
N SER A 7 35.76 -13.42 -33.51
CA SER A 7 36.96 -13.08 -32.74
C SER A 7 37.61 -11.83 -33.33
N PRO A 8 37.88 -10.77 -32.55
CA PRO A 8 38.60 -9.62 -33.06
C PRO A 8 40.12 -9.81 -32.94
N THR A 9 40.81 -9.60 -34.06
CA THR A 9 42.26 -9.66 -34.24
C THR A 9 42.92 -8.37 -33.74
N PHE A 10 43.83 -8.45 -32.78
CA PHE A 10 44.61 -7.30 -32.31
C PHE A 10 45.82 -7.04 -33.23
N HIS A 11 45.91 -5.83 -33.76
CA HIS A 11 47.04 -5.36 -34.58
C HIS A 11 48.08 -4.68 -33.67
N LYS A 12 49.27 -5.29 -33.50
CA LYS A 12 50.43 -4.67 -32.84
C LYS A 12 50.99 -3.59 -33.77
N ARG A 13 51.15 -2.36 -33.27
CA ARG A 13 51.94 -1.30 -33.94
C ARG A 13 53.35 -1.27 -33.36
N GLU A 14 54.31 -1.32 -34.28
CA GLU A 14 55.75 -1.20 -34.09
C GLU A 14 56.15 0.14 -33.44
N LEU A 15 57.13 0.13 -32.54
CA LEU A 15 57.75 1.32 -31.96
C LEU A 15 58.99 1.68 -32.79
N ASP A 16 58.97 2.83 -33.48
CA ASP A 16 60.15 3.41 -34.15
C ASP A 16 60.98 4.18 -33.12
N SER A 17 62.18 3.68 -32.83
CA SER A 17 63.17 4.34 -31.99
C SER A 17 64.07 5.22 -32.85
N LYS A 18 63.84 6.53 -32.83
CA LYS A 18 64.86 7.51 -33.27
C LYS A 18 65.21 8.42 -32.11
N GLY A 19 66.46 8.29 -31.68
CA GLY A 19 67.09 9.20 -30.74
C GLY A 19 67.20 10.60 -31.34
N PHE A 20 67.01 11.60 -30.49
CA PHE A 20 67.53 12.93 -30.69
C PHE A 20 67.92 13.48 -29.32
N GLU A 21 69.23 13.48 -29.08
CA GLU A 21 69.88 14.25 -28.04
C GLU A 21 69.75 15.74 -28.42
N GLY A 22 69.24 16.53 -27.49
CA GLY A 22 69.14 17.98 -27.60
C GLY A 22 69.12 18.58 -26.21
N TYR A 23 70.30 18.97 -25.72
CA TYR A 23 70.42 19.87 -24.58
C TYR A 23 70.52 21.29 -25.10
N CYS A 24 69.63 22.17 -24.64
CA CYS A 24 69.95 23.57 -24.38
C CYS A 24 69.06 24.08 -23.25
N GLU A 25 69.69 24.97 -22.48
CA GLU A 25 69.43 25.35 -21.11
C GLU A 25 68.49 26.57 -20.99
N MET A 26 68.08 26.83 -19.75
CA MET A 26 67.49 28.07 -19.18
C MET A 26 65.99 28.32 -19.43
N ASN A 27 65.19 28.29 -18.37
CA ASN A 27 65.08 29.48 -17.51
C ASN A 27 64.31 29.13 -16.23
N GLY A 28 64.91 29.48 -15.10
CA GLY A 28 64.21 29.49 -13.82
C GLY A 28 63.13 30.55 -13.84
N ASP A 29 61.91 30.14 -13.53
CA ASP A 29 61.00 30.83 -12.62
C ASP A 29 59.72 30.00 -12.49
N SER A 30 59.86 28.75 -12.04
CA SER A 30 58.76 28.14 -11.30
C SER A 30 58.80 28.75 -9.91
N LYS A 31 58.04 29.84 -9.72
CA LYS A 31 57.45 30.13 -8.41
C LYS A 31 56.56 28.93 -8.08
N PHE A 32 57.17 27.85 -7.61
CA PHE A 32 56.47 26.86 -6.84
C PHE A 32 55.88 27.64 -5.69
N LEU A 33 54.57 27.85 -5.74
CA LEU A 33 53.76 28.15 -4.58
C LEU A 33 53.86 26.92 -3.67
N ASN A 34 55.03 26.71 -3.08
CA ASN A 34 55.24 25.78 -1.99
C ASN A 34 54.62 26.41 -0.76
N SER A 35 53.29 26.36 -0.72
CA SER A 35 52.59 26.35 0.54
C SER A 35 52.67 24.93 1.08
N SER A 36 53.86 24.57 1.56
CA SER A 36 54.04 23.41 2.44
C SER A 36 53.48 23.78 3.82
N ASN A 37 52.18 24.01 3.88
CA ASN A 37 51.46 24.19 5.13
C ASN A 37 51.17 22.78 5.68
N GLY A 38 51.95 22.35 6.67
CA GLY A 38 51.65 21.13 7.42
C GLY A 38 50.35 21.29 8.21
N PHE A 39 49.58 20.22 8.32
CA PHE A 39 48.41 20.16 9.20
C PHE A 39 48.83 20.46 10.64
N THR A 40 48.12 21.39 11.29
CA THR A 40 48.37 21.68 12.70
C THR A 40 47.65 20.66 13.59
N LEU A 41 48.18 20.35 14.77
CA LEU A 41 47.51 19.45 15.73
C LEU A 41 46.09 19.94 16.07
N ILE A 42 45.94 21.26 16.22
CA ILE A 42 44.65 21.88 16.54
C ILE A 42 43.62 21.70 15.42
N GLU A 43 44.05 21.69 14.15
CA GLU A 43 43.16 21.45 13.01
C GLU A 43 42.57 20.05 13.06
N ILE A 44 43.38 19.03 13.36
CA ILE A 44 42.88 17.65 13.52
C ILE A 44 41.93 17.52 14.72
N ILE A 45 42.23 18.19 15.84
CA ILE A 45 41.35 18.20 17.02
C ILE A 45 39.99 18.85 16.68
N MET A 46 39.98 19.99 15.98
CA MET A 46 38.74 20.64 15.58
C MET A 46 37.94 19.79 14.60
N VAL A 47 38.61 19.11 13.66
CA VAL A 47 37.95 18.22 12.69
C VAL A 47 37.25 17.05 13.38
N ILE A 48 37.90 16.35 14.32
CA ILE A 48 37.25 15.23 15.02
C ILE A 48 36.07 15.69 15.89
N VAL A 49 36.18 16.86 16.52
CA VAL A 49 35.09 17.45 17.32
C VAL A 49 33.90 17.76 16.42
N ILE A 50 34.11 18.47 15.31
CA ILE A 50 33.05 18.80 14.36
C ILE A 50 32.43 17.53 13.77
N LEU A 51 33.24 16.56 13.35
CA LEU A 51 32.77 15.29 12.80
C LEU A 51 31.92 14.51 13.81
N SER A 52 32.29 14.50 15.09
CA SER A 52 31.50 13.82 16.12
C SER A 52 30.11 14.44 16.31
N ILE A 53 30.01 15.78 16.30
CA ILE A 53 28.74 16.49 16.43
C ILE A 53 27.86 16.22 15.20
N VAL A 54 28.43 16.34 13.99
CA VAL A 54 27.68 16.09 12.74
C VAL A 54 27.23 14.65 12.67
N SER A 55 28.11 13.68 12.98
CA SER A 55 27.80 12.25 12.98
C SER A 55 26.64 11.93 13.91
N ALA A 56 26.62 12.49 15.13
CA ALA A 56 25.52 12.29 16.08
C ALA A 56 24.17 12.76 15.52
N ILE A 57 24.12 13.94 14.89
CA ILE A 57 22.91 14.48 14.25
C ILE A 57 22.47 13.59 13.09
N THR A 58 23.39 13.16 12.24
CA THR A 58 23.10 12.30 11.08
C THR A 58 22.52 10.95 11.52
N ILE A 59 23.06 10.34 12.58
CA ILE A 59 22.57 9.06 13.10
C ILE A 59 21.15 9.20 13.63
N TYR A 60 20.87 10.25 14.41
CA TYR A 60 19.53 10.51 14.92
C TYR A 60 18.52 10.72 13.79
N PHE A 61 18.90 11.52 12.78
CA PHE A 61 18.08 11.74 11.60
C PHE A 61 17.78 10.43 10.87
N LEU A 62 18.81 9.61 10.61
CA LEU A 62 18.65 8.33 9.93
C LEU A 62 17.74 7.37 10.72
N ALA A 63 17.90 7.27 12.04
CA ALA A 63 17.05 6.45 12.89
C ALA A 63 15.59 6.89 12.82
N SER A 64 15.34 8.21 12.86
CA SER A 64 14.00 8.78 12.69
C SER A 64 13.41 8.48 11.30
N SER A 65 14.21 8.62 10.24
CA SER A 65 13.80 8.30 8.87
C SER A 65 13.39 6.83 8.71
N VAL A 66 14.17 5.90 9.25
CA VAL A 66 13.85 4.47 9.22
C VAL A 66 12.57 4.18 9.99
N LYS A 67 12.40 4.75 11.19
CA LYS A 67 11.17 4.58 11.99
C LYS A 67 9.93 5.07 11.23
N ASN A 68 10.01 6.25 10.62
CA ASN A 68 8.90 6.81 9.83
C ASN A 68 8.60 5.95 8.60
N TYR A 69 9.63 5.43 7.95
CA TYR A 69 9.45 4.52 6.82
C TYR A 69 8.68 3.26 7.23
N VAL A 70 9.06 2.62 8.34
CA VAL A 70 8.36 1.44 8.86
C VAL A 70 6.89 1.75 9.20
N MET A 71 6.63 2.89 9.85
CA MET A 71 5.27 3.33 10.16
C MET A 71 4.43 3.51 8.89
N MET A 72 5.00 4.13 7.84
CA MET A 72 4.31 4.28 6.56
C MET A 72 4.01 2.93 5.91
N VAL A 73 4.97 2.00 5.89
CA VAL A 73 4.76 0.66 5.34
C VAL A 73 3.65 -0.08 6.11
N ASN A 74 3.66 -0.02 7.44
CA ASN A 74 2.60 -0.63 8.25
C ASN A 74 1.22 -0.04 7.95
N GLN A 75 1.14 1.29 7.81
CA GLN A 75 -0.11 1.96 7.49
C GLN A 75 -0.62 1.59 6.09
N GLN A 76 0.27 1.45 5.11
CA GLN A 76 -0.11 0.99 3.76
C GLN A 76 -0.60 -0.45 3.79
N ASN A 77 0.08 -1.34 4.51
CA ASN A 77 -0.35 -2.73 4.65
C ASN A 77 -1.76 -2.84 5.26
N LEU A 78 -2.04 -2.08 6.33
CA LEU A 78 -3.38 -2.00 6.91
C LEU A 78 -4.44 -1.49 5.93
N LEU A 79 -4.07 -0.48 5.15
CA LEU A 79 -4.96 0.13 4.17
C LEU A 79 -5.32 -0.87 3.06
N ASP A 80 -4.34 -1.60 2.54
CA ASP A 80 -4.54 -2.59 1.50
C ASP A 80 -5.34 -3.79 1.98
N GLU A 81 -5.06 -4.28 3.20
CA GLU A 81 -5.84 -5.35 3.84
C GLU A 81 -7.30 -4.93 4.04
N GLY A 82 -7.53 -3.74 4.59
CA GLY A 82 -8.87 -3.19 4.79
C GLY A 82 -9.63 -2.96 3.47
N ARG A 83 -8.94 -2.45 2.44
CA ARG A 83 -9.52 -2.28 1.10
C ARG A 83 -9.93 -3.60 0.48
N LEU A 84 -9.04 -4.59 0.49
CA LEU A 84 -9.33 -5.92 -0.04
C LEU A 84 -10.52 -6.57 0.67
N ALA A 85 -10.60 -6.46 1.99
CA ALA A 85 -11.73 -6.96 2.77
C ALA A 85 -13.04 -6.26 2.39
N LEU A 86 -13.05 -4.92 2.33
CA LEU A 86 -14.22 -4.16 1.91
C LEU A 86 -14.63 -4.46 0.48
N GLU A 87 -13.71 -4.58 -0.47
CA GLU A 87 -14.02 -4.93 -1.86
C GLU A 87 -14.70 -6.29 -1.98
N ARG A 88 -14.19 -7.29 -1.24
CA ARG A 88 -14.79 -8.63 -1.17
C ARG A 88 -16.20 -8.57 -0.57
N MET A 89 -16.37 -7.85 0.54
CA MET A 89 -17.68 -7.65 1.16
C MET A 89 -18.66 -6.93 0.24
N CYS A 90 -18.22 -5.85 -0.40
CA CYS A 90 -19.02 -5.07 -1.34
C CYS A 90 -19.50 -5.93 -2.50
N ARG A 91 -18.63 -6.80 -3.04
CA ARG A 91 -19.01 -7.72 -4.11
C ARG A 91 -20.10 -8.68 -3.66
N ASP A 92 -19.94 -9.27 -2.48
CA ASP A 92 -20.90 -10.24 -1.94
C ASP A 92 -22.24 -9.59 -1.57
N ILE A 93 -22.22 -8.40 -0.95
CA ILE A 93 -23.41 -7.63 -0.57
C ILE A 93 -24.12 -7.09 -1.81
N ARG A 94 -23.39 -6.71 -2.86
CA ARG A 94 -23.98 -6.25 -4.12
C ARG A 94 -24.83 -7.33 -4.78
N ASP A 95 -24.47 -8.60 -4.61
CA ASP A 95 -25.25 -9.75 -5.10
C ASP A 95 -26.32 -10.24 -4.11
N ALA A 96 -26.52 -9.54 -2.99
CA ALA A 96 -27.53 -9.89 -2.02
C ALA A 96 -28.94 -9.78 -2.60
N GLN A 97 -29.73 -10.83 -2.39
CA GLN A 97 -31.14 -10.92 -2.73
C GLN A 97 -32.03 -10.48 -1.57
N SER A 98 -31.62 -10.77 -0.33
CA SER A 98 -32.34 -10.37 0.87
C SER A 98 -31.34 -10.06 2.00
N ILE A 99 -31.67 -9.06 2.82
CA ILE A 99 -30.88 -8.71 4.01
C ILE A 99 -31.72 -9.02 5.25
N THR A 100 -31.24 -9.95 6.05
CA THR A 100 -31.90 -10.39 7.29
C THR A 100 -31.48 -9.51 8.48
N PHE A 101 -30.22 -9.08 8.51
CA PHE A 101 -29.67 -8.29 9.61
C PHE A 101 -28.55 -7.37 9.08
N PRO A 102 -28.41 -6.11 9.55
CA PRO A 102 -29.25 -5.43 10.54
C PRO A 102 -30.66 -5.10 10.02
N PRO A 103 -31.63 -4.86 10.92
CA PRO A 103 -32.93 -4.31 10.55
C PRO A 103 -32.77 -2.98 9.82
N SER A 104 -33.74 -2.62 8.96
CA SER A 104 -33.70 -1.35 8.23
C SER A 104 -33.56 -0.16 9.18
N GLY A 105 -32.68 0.79 8.86
CA GLY A 105 -32.40 1.98 9.66
C GLY A 105 -31.47 1.77 10.86
N ASN A 106 -30.94 0.55 11.08
CA ASN A 106 -30.10 0.23 12.23
C ASN A 106 -28.63 0.05 11.85
N SER A 107 -27.76 0.19 12.86
CA SER A 107 -26.32 0.01 12.75
C SER A 107 -25.84 -1.07 13.70
N GLU A 108 -25.06 -2.03 13.19
CA GLU A 108 -24.64 -3.22 13.93
C GLU A 108 -23.21 -3.64 13.56
N ASN A 109 -22.60 -4.52 14.34
CA ASN A 109 -21.23 -5.04 14.09
C ASN A 109 -21.19 -6.31 13.21
N ARG A 110 -22.32 -6.67 12.60
CA ARG A 110 -22.44 -7.79 11.68
C ARG A 110 -23.53 -7.55 10.66
N ILE A 111 -23.43 -8.24 9.54
CA ILE A 111 -24.46 -8.28 8.50
C ILE A 111 -24.75 -9.75 8.15
N VAL A 112 -26.02 -10.05 7.87
CA VAL A 112 -26.49 -11.36 7.43
C VAL A 112 -27.41 -11.16 6.23
N PHE A 113 -27.09 -11.81 5.12
CA PHE A 113 -27.81 -11.68 3.87
C PHE A 113 -27.79 -12.99 3.09
N GLN A 114 -28.74 -13.15 2.17
CA GLN A 114 -28.77 -14.26 1.22
C GLN A 114 -28.28 -13.78 -0.14
N ARG A 115 -27.43 -14.57 -0.79
CA ARG A 115 -26.89 -14.27 -2.12
C ARG A 115 -27.75 -14.89 -3.21
N SER A 116 -27.96 -14.16 -4.31
CA SER A 116 -28.82 -14.63 -5.40
C SER A 116 -28.16 -15.72 -6.28
N HIS A 117 -26.87 -15.63 -6.56
CA HIS A 117 -26.19 -16.51 -7.52
C HIS A 117 -25.26 -17.53 -6.86
N PRO A 118 -25.12 -18.75 -7.42
CA PRO A 118 -24.14 -19.71 -6.96
C PRO A 118 -22.72 -19.24 -7.31
N THR A 119 -21.75 -19.58 -6.47
CA THR A 119 -20.31 -19.42 -6.77
C THR A 119 -19.63 -20.78 -6.81
N PHE A 120 -18.38 -20.84 -7.29
CA PHE A 120 -17.63 -22.10 -7.31
C PHE A 120 -17.49 -22.62 -5.86
N GLY A 121 -18.21 -23.69 -5.54
CA GLY A 121 -18.29 -24.28 -4.19
C GLY A 121 -19.54 -23.94 -3.37
N ASP A 122 -20.40 -23.02 -3.82
CA ASP A 122 -21.56 -22.51 -3.08
C ASP A 122 -22.86 -22.60 -3.86
N LEU A 123 -23.93 -22.99 -3.17
CA LEU A 123 -25.26 -23.09 -3.74
C LEU A 123 -25.90 -21.69 -3.90
N ALA A 124 -26.88 -21.58 -4.78
CA ALA A 124 -27.71 -20.38 -4.87
C ALA A 124 -28.49 -20.18 -3.56
N ASN A 125 -28.83 -18.92 -3.23
CA ASN A 125 -29.59 -18.54 -2.03
C ASN A 125 -28.89 -18.89 -0.71
N GLU A 126 -27.56 -19.03 -0.73
CA GLU A 126 -26.78 -19.26 0.48
C GLU A 126 -26.82 -18.02 1.40
N THR A 127 -27.01 -18.26 2.71
CA THR A 127 -26.88 -17.23 3.74
C THR A 127 -25.41 -17.00 4.07
N LEU A 128 -24.96 -15.76 3.93
CA LEU A 128 -23.63 -15.29 4.31
C LEU A 128 -23.72 -14.30 5.45
N SER A 129 -22.71 -14.33 6.31
CA SER A 129 -22.53 -13.33 7.35
C SER A 129 -21.12 -12.78 7.36
N PHE A 130 -21.01 -11.46 7.56
CA PHE A 130 -19.75 -10.84 7.96
C PHE A 130 -19.87 -10.43 9.41
N ARG A 131 -18.90 -10.84 10.23
CA ARG A 131 -18.85 -10.49 11.65
C ARG A 131 -17.42 -10.24 12.10
N LEU A 132 -17.29 -9.41 13.13
CA LEU A 132 -16.03 -9.25 13.84
C LEU A 132 -15.94 -10.31 14.95
N ASN A 133 -14.86 -11.09 14.94
CA ASN A 133 -14.56 -12.07 15.96
C ASN A 133 -13.20 -11.72 16.60
N GLY A 134 -13.25 -11.11 17.79
CA GLY A 134 -12.08 -10.49 18.42
C GLY A 134 -11.55 -9.36 17.54
N THR A 135 -10.37 -9.57 16.94
CA THR A 135 -9.70 -8.62 16.03
C THR A 135 -9.77 -9.05 14.56
N THR A 136 -10.40 -10.18 14.26
CA THR A 136 -10.47 -10.73 12.90
C THR A 136 -11.86 -10.55 12.33
N LEU A 137 -11.95 -9.87 11.20
CA LEU A 137 -13.16 -9.81 10.41
C LEU A 137 -13.26 -11.09 9.59
N GLU A 138 -14.38 -11.80 9.76
CA GLU A 138 -14.59 -13.10 9.13
C GLU A 138 -15.88 -13.14 8.31
N LYS A 139 -15.80 -13.86 7.20
CA LYS A 139 -16.93 -14.29 6.39
C LYS A 139 -17.35 -15.67 6.86
N VAL A 140 -18.59 -15.80 7.30
CA VAL A 140 -19.21 -17.06 7.72
C VAL A 140 -20.23 -17.46 6.67
N LYS A 141 -20.14 -18.73 6.29
CA LYS A 141 -20.98 -19.37 5.29
C LYS A 141 -21.82 -20.45 5.95
N SER A 142 -23.04 -20.64 5.47
CA SER A 142 -23.96 -21.62 6.04
C SER A 142 -23.96 -22.94 5.29
N SER A 143 -23.55 -22.98 4.01
CA SER A 143 -23.57 -24.21 3.21
C SER A 143 -22.68 -24.13 1.94
N PRO A 144 -21.49 -24.77 1.92
CA PRO A 144 -20.91 -25.53 3.03
C PRO A 144 -20.50 -24.61 4.18
N ASN A 145 -20.69 -25.08 5.42
CA ASN A 145 -20.29 -24.31 6.60
C ASN A 145 -18.78 -24.04 6.56
N GLY A 146 -18.41 -22.77 6.63
CA GLY A 146 -17.03 -22.34 6.52
C GLY A 146 -16.85 -20.96 7.11
N ILE A 147 -15.71 -20.78 7.79
CA ILE A 147 -15.28 -19.49 8.32
C ILE A 147 -14.02 -19.08 7.55
N HIS A 148 -14.06 -17.92 6.93
CA HIS A 148 -12.98 -17.39 6.12
C HIS A 148 -12.54 -16.02 6.64
N PRO A 149 -11.31 -15.87 7.15
CA PRO A 149 -10.81 -14.57 7.58
C PRO A 149 -10.67 -13.64 6.37
N LEU A 150 -11.09 -12.39 6.54
CA LEU A 150 -11.02 -11.33 5.52
C LEU A 150 -9.94 -10.30 5.82
N ALA A 151 -9.87 -9.87 7.08
CA ALA A 151 -8.88 -8.93 7.58
C ALA A 151 -8.60 -9.21 9.07
N SER A 152 -7.37 -8.94 9.47
CA SER A 152 -6.86 -8.96 10.83
C SER A 152 -6.73 -7.52 11.37
N HIS A 153 -6.43 -7.37 12.66
CA HIS A 153 -6.21 -6.07 13.32
C HIS A 153 -7.40 -5.11 13.23
N VAL A 154 -8.62 -5.64 13.09
CA VAL A 154 -9.84 -4.84 13.04
C VAL A 154 -10.23 -4.44 14.45
N SER A 155 -10.21 -3.14 14.75
CA SER A 155 -10.66 -2.61 16.03
C SER A 155 -12.16 -2.33 16.05
N THR A 156 -12.70 -1.82 14.95
CA THR A 156 -14.14 -1.57 14.84
C THR A 156 -14.65 -1.99 13.47
N PHE A 157 -15.76 -2.69 13.46
CA PHE A 157 -16.53 -2.97 12.26
C PHE A 157 -17.98 -2.59 12.54
N SER A 158 -18.55 -1.74 11.67
CA SER A 158 -19.96 -1.40 11.73
C SER A 158 -20.60 -1.42 10.35
N VAL A 159 -21.86 -1.82 10.34
CA VAL A 159 -22.71 -1.90 9.17
C VAL A 159 -24.00 -1.16 9.49
N THR A 160 -24.28 -0.13 8.72
CA THR A 160 -25.54 0.60 8.80
C THR A 160 -26.38 0.25 7.59
N ARG A 161 -27.59 -0.26 7.82
CA ARG A 161 -28.60 -0.39 6.77
C ARG A 161 -29.46 0.86 6.78
N GLY A 162 -29.62 1.49 5.63
CA GLY A 162 -30.50 2.64 5.49
C GLY A 162 -31.97 2.28 5.78
N PRO A 163 -32.82 3.29 6.01
CA PRO A 163 -34.22 3.08 6.37
C PRO A 163 -34.99 2.39 5.23
N SER A 164 -36.16 1.83 5.56
CA SER A 164 -37.06 1.23 4.57
C SER A 164 -37.34 2.22 3.45
N GLY A 165 -36.94 1.89 2.22
CA GLY A 165 -36.96 2.83 1.10
C GLY A 165 -35.58 3.14 0.54
N ASN A 166 -34.58 3.39 1.38
CA ASN A 166 -33.21 3.58 0.95
C ASN A 166 -32.34 2.48 1.57
N GLU A 167 -32.40 1.27 1.00
CA GLU A 167 -31.69 0.07 1.48
C GLU A 167 -30.18 0.09 1.17
N GLU A 168 -29.56 1.27 1.25
CA GLU A 168 -28.11 1.41 1.15
C GLU A 168 -27.42 0.77 2.35
N ILE A 169 -26.32 0.08 2.09
CA ILE A 169 -25.49 -0.56 3.12
C ILE A 169 -24.21 0.25 3.24
N THR A 170 -24.04 0.90 4.37
CA THR A 170 -22.81 1.62 4.71
C THR A 170 -21.96 0.71 5.58
N LEU A 171 -20.76 0.36 5.10
CA LEU A 171 -19.76 -0.39 5.84
C LEU A 171 -18.71 0.60 6.36
N SER A 172 -18.37 0.51 7.63
CA SER A 172 -17.25 1.21 8.23
C SER A 172 -16.32 0.21 8.91
N LEU A 173 -15.04 0.30 8.59
CA LEU A 173 -14.00 -0.60 9.05
C LEU A 173 -12.83 0.22 9.56
N THR A 174 -12.43 0.00 10.82
CA THR A 174 -11.21 0.57 11.38
C THR A 174 -10.24 -0.55 11.73
N LEU A 175 -9.03 -0.44 11.21
CA LEU A 175 -7.91 -1.31 11.53
C LEU A 175 -6.89 -0.54 12.34
N SER A 176 -6.27 -1.19 13.31
CA SER A 176 -5.25 -0.58 14.16
C SER A 176 -4.22 -1.59 14.65
N LEU A 177 -2.94 -1.21 14.61
CA LEU A 177 -1.85 -1.97 15.22
C LEU A 177 -1.60 -1.50 16.66
N ILE A 178 -0.95 -2.38 17.43
CA ILE A 178 -0.47 -2.08 18.81
C ILE A 178 0.59 -0.96 18.79
N THR A 179 1.33 -0.84 17.69
CA THR A 179 2.34 0.20 17.45
C THR A 179 1.74 1.60 17.24
N GLY A 180 0.41 1.72 17.11
CA GLY A 180 -0.33 2.99 17.11
C GLY A 180 -0.84 3.43 15.74
N GLU A 181 -0.46 2.77 14.65
CA GLU A 181 -0.99 3.03 13.31
C GLU A 181 -2.47 2.64 13.25
N ARG A 182 -3.28 3.49 12.61
CA ARG A 182 -4.72 3.29 12.47
C ARG A 182 -5.19 3.74 11.09
N VAL A 183 -6.09 2.97 10.49
CA VAL A 183 -6.73 3.27 9.21
C VAL A 183 -8.23 3.04 9.35
N THR A 184 -9.03 4.01 8.91
CA THR A 184 -10.49 3.88 8.84
C THR A 184 -10.93 3.98 7.40
N LEU A 185 -11.80 3.06 6.99
CA LEU A 185 -12.35 2.97 5.65
C LEU A 185 -13.86 2.90 5.73
N GLN A 186 -14.52 3.62 4.84
CA GLN A 186 -15.97 3.61 4.73
C GLN A 186 -16.36 3.41 3.27
N THR A 187 -17.38 2.60 3.04
CA THR A 187 -17.92 2.39 1.71
C THR A 187 -19.43 2.21 1.77
N LYS A 188 -20.09 2.63 0.69
CA LYS A 188 -21.54 2.47 0.50
C LYS A 188 -21.79 1.47 -0.61
N VAL A 189 -22.72 0.56 -0.36
CA VAL A 189 -23.07 -0.52 -1.27
C VAL A 189 -24.57 -0.51 -1.50
N TYR A 190 -24.95 -0.60 -2.76
CA TYR A 190 -26.34 -0.77 -3.21
C TYR A 190 -26.49 -2.19 -3.75
N PRO A 191 -27.10 -3.11 -2.98
CA PRO A 191 -27.50 -4.43 -3.47
C PRO A 191 -28.36 -4.36 -4.75
N LYS A 192 -28.06 -5.23 -5.73
CA LYS A 192 -28.73 -5.21 -7.04
C LYS A 192 -29.97 -6.08 -7.11
N ASN A 193 -30.02 -7.15 -6.31
CA ASN A 193 -31.05 -8.18 -6.41
C ASN A 193 -32.13 -8.06 -5.31
N LEU A 194 -32.18 -6.93 -4.60
CA LEU A 194 -33.24 -6.67 -3.63
C LEU A 194 -34.59 -6.51 -4.33
N PRO A 195 -35.70 -6.83 -3.64
CA PRO A 195 -37.04 -6.58 -4.13
C PRO A 195 -37.24 -5.13 -4.57
N ARG A 196 -38.11 -4.93 -5.58
CA ARG A 196 -38.43 -3.59 -6.10
C ARG A 196 -38.99 -2.71 -4.99
N ASN A 197 -38.42 -1.51 -4.85
CA ASN A 197 -38.89 -0.47 -3.94
C ASN A 197 -38.83 0.88 -4.68
N SER A 198 -39.89 1.69 -4.56
CA SER A 198 -40.05 2.97 -5.24
C SER A 198 -39.09 4.07 -4.76
N MET A 199 -38.50 3.91 -3.58
CA MET A 199 -37.55 4.86 -3.00
C MET A 199 -36.09 4.37 -3.13
N TYR A 200 -35.89 3.12 -3.54
CA TYR A 200 -34.57 2.50 -3.53
C TYR A 200 -33.90 2.67 -4.90
N LYS A 201 -32.74 3.33 -4.91
CA LYS A 201 -31.86 3.46 -6.08
C LYS A 201 -31.22 2.11 -6.43
N ASN A 202 -32.02 1.16 -6.94
CA ASN A 202 -31.48 -0.02 -7.59
C ASN A 202 -31.20 0.28 -9.08
N PHE A 203 -30.38 -0.56 -9.70
CA PHE A 203 -30.00 -0.40 -11.10
C PHE A 203 -31.20 -0.44 -12.06
N PHE A 204 -32.31 -1.06 -11.66
CA PHE A 204 -33.48 -1.30 -12.50
C PHE A 204 -34.53 -0.18 -12.44
N THR A 205 -34.55 0.67 -11.40
CA THR A 205 -35.64 1.64 -11.17
C THR A 205 -35.24 3.10 -11.38
N HIS A 206 -33.95 3.45 -11.30
CA HIS A 206 -33.49 4.85 -11.35
C HIS A 206 -32.35 5.12 -12.35
N TRP A 207 -32.27 4.38 -13.46
CA TRP A 207 -31.48 4.80 -14.62
C TRP A 207 -32.24 5.91 -15.38
N GLN A 208 -32.36 7.07 -14.75
CA GLN A 208 -32.65 8.33 -15.43
C GLN A 208 -31.45 9.23 -15.17
N GLU A 209 -30.75 9.61 -16.24
CA GLU A 209 -29.74 10.66 -16.19
C GLU A 209 -30.41 11.90 -15.60
N GLU A 210 -29.88 12.45 -14.50
CA GLU A 210 -30.28 13.78 -14.06
C GLU A 210 -29.86 14.74 -15.17
N ILE A 211 -30.81 15.17 -15.98
CA ILE A 211 -30.61 16.27 -16.91
C ILE A 211 -30.35 17.48 -16.02
N SER A 212 -29.11 17.97 -16.03
CA SER A 212 -28.74 19.20 -15.34
C SER A 212 -29.69 20.31 -15.78
N SER A 213 -30.47 20.85 -14.85
CA SER A 213 -31.27 22.06 -15.03
C SER A 213 -30.36 23.27 -15.21
#